data_AF-A0ABD3FBX9-F1
#
_entry.id   AF-A0ABD3FBX9-F1
#
_cell.length_a   1.000
_cell.length_b   1.000
_cell.length_c   1.000
_cell.angle_alpha   90.00
_cell.angle_beta   90.00
_cell.angle_gamma   90.00
#
_symmetry.space_group_name_H-M   'P 1'
#
loop_
_entity.id
_entity.type
_entity.pdbx_description
1 polymer ?
#
loop_
_entity_poly.entity_id
_entity_poly.type
_entity_poly.pdbx_seq_one_letter_code
_entity_poly.pdbx_strand_id
1 'polypeptide(L)'
;MVKLATAVIAMMAVLAVDHVALSLSDGSVQNVSSGSASAGSTSAGSTSGDAGVVDSGYQIADVSGAQACGGEGFNYSRYWIGPMPDGGATKLNCISGYRCETQNSSPIFWCKQYALPLNAKCGGYLFYTLFKCIDGTACTIDPARYEPRCLPVSST
;
A
#
# COMPACT_ATOMS: atom_id res chain seq x y z
N MET A 1 -19.52 46.94 34.45
CA MET A 1 -18.17 46.64 34.96
C MET A 1 -17.44 45.84 33.91
N VAL A 2 -16.47 46.45 33.25
CA VAL A 2 -15.62 45.84 32.22
C VAL A 2 -14.60 44.95 32.91
N LYS A 3 -14.45 43.69 32.49
CA LYS A 3 -13.26 42.88 32.78
C LYS A 3 -12.66 42.40 31.47
N LEU A 4 -11.45 42.90 31.26
CA LEU A 4 -10.55 42.76 30.13
C LEU A 4 -9.65 41.53 30.33
N ALA A 5 -9.19 40.97 29.19
CA ALA A 5 -8.01 40.12 29.00
C ALA A 5 -8.06 38.69 29.59
N THR A 6 -7.69 37.64 28.87
CA THR A 6 -6.33 37.46 28.34
C THR A 6 -6.33 36.43 27.21
N ALA A 7 -5.74 36.80 26.07
CA ALA A 7 -5.40 35.87 24.98
C ALA A 7 -4.17 35.04 25.40
N VAL A 8 -4.19 33.73 25.18
CA VAL A 8 -2.99 32.88 25.29
C VAL A 8 -2.55 32.47 23.89
N ILE A 9 -1.27 32.75 23.68
CA ILE A 9 -0.49 32.68 22.45
C ILE A 9 -0.19 31.22 22.07
N ALA A 10 -0.02 31.04 20.76
CA ALA A 10 0.38 29.86 20.00
C ALA A 10 1.46 28.96 20.61
N MET A 11 1.39 27.67 20.27
CA MET A 11 2.57 26.83 20.07
C MET A 11 2.45 26.12 18.72
N MET A 12 3.16 26.65 17.73
CA MET A 12 3.56 25.89 16.55
C MET A 12 4.76 25.03 16.95
N ALA A 13 4.65 23.71 16.79
CA ALA A 13 5.79 22.81 16.78
C ALA A 13 6.02 22.36 15.33
N VAL A 14 7.00 22.98 14.67
CA VAL A 14 7.56 22.51 13.41
C VAL A 14 8.63 21.48 13.77
N LEU A 15 8.38 20.20 13.50
CA LEU A 15 9.44 19.20 13.49
C LEU A 15 10.02 19.16 12.08
N ALA A 16 11.14 19.85 11.91
CA ALA A 16 12.09 19.58 10.84
C ALA A 16 12.76 18.24 11.14
N VAL A 17 12.72 17.31 10.19
CA VAL A 17 13.64 16.17 10.20
C VAL A 17 14.53 16.30 8.97
N ASP A 18 15.81 16.27 9.31
CA ASP A 18 16.98 16.63 8.54
C ASP A 18 17.24 15.73 7.33
N HIS A 19 18.02 16.28 6.41
CA HIS A 19 18.48 15.69 5.17
C HIS A 19 19.28 14.40 5.42
N VAL A 20 18.84 13.28 4.84
CA VAL A 20 19.75 12.14 4.60
C VAL A 20 20.24 12.21 3.16
N ALA A 21 21.54 12.47 3.05
CA ALA A 21 22.29 12.60 1.82
C ALA A 21 22.24 11.32 0.96
N LEU A 22 22.08 11.52 -0.34
CA LEU A 22 22.42 10.58 -1.40
C LEU A 22 23.91 10.22 -1.29
N SER A 23 24.24 8.95 -1.11
CA SER A 23 25.56 8.43 -1.44
C SER A 23 25.44 7.57 -2.68
N LEU A 24 25.77 8.16 -3.84
CA LEU A 24 26.19 7.40 -5.00
C LEU A 24 27.59 6.83 -4.70
N SER A 25 27.79 5.56 -4.95
CA SER A 25 29.13 4.99 -5.09
C SER A 25 29.18 4.13 -6.34
N ASP A 26 29.77 4.72 -7.37
CA ASP A 26 30.20 4.10 -8.61
C ASP A 26 31.49 3.30 -8.36
N GLY A 27 31.55 2.09 -8.93
CA GLY A 27 32.72 1.26 -9.26
C GLY A 27 33.92 1.16 -8.31
N SER A 28 34.25 -0.06 -7.86
CA SER A 28 35.50 -0.79 -8.20
C SER A 28 35.80 -1.97 -7.26
N VAL A 29 35.97 -3.15 -7.87
CA VAL A 29 36.56 -4.41 -7.41
C VAL A 29 37.58 -4.35 -6.26
N GLN A 30 37.44 -5.21 -5.23
CA GLN A 30 38.59 -5.84 -4.54
C GLN A 30 38.28 -7.29 -4.11
N ASN A 31 39.01 -8.20 -4.76
CA ASN A 31 39.20 -9.61 -4.49
C ASN A 31 40.17 -9.78 -3.31
N VAL A 32 39.79 -10.51 -2.26
CA VAL A 32 40.74 -11.14 -1.33
C VAL A 32 40.20 -12.49 -0.85
N SER A 33 40.84 -13.55 -1.33
CA SER A 33 40.76 -14.91 -0.80
C SER A 33 41.81 -15.14 0.29
N SER A 34 41.58 -16.20 1.10
CA SER A 34 42.44 -16.90 2.08
C SER A 34 42.06 -16.60 3.54
N GLY A 35 41.76 -17.55 4.43
CA GLY A 35 41.70 -19.01 4.34
C GLY A 35 41.47 -19.62 5.74
N SER A 36 40.62 -20.66 5.78
CA SER A 36 40.72 -21.92 6.54
C SER A 36 40.99 -21.96 8.07
N ALA A 37 40.03 -22.52 8.83
CA ALA A 37 40.28 -23.59 9.81
C ALA A 37 39.01 -24.43 10.06
N SER A 38 39.15 -25.74 9.86
CA SER A 38 38.13 -26.80 9.83
C SER A 38 37.93 -27.46 11.21
N ALA A 39 36.76 -28.06 11.46
CA ALA A 39 36.64 -29.45 11.96
C ALA A 39 35.16 -29.85 12.13
N GLY A 40 34.77 -30.99 11.52
CA GLY A 40 33.50 -31.65 11.82
C GLY A 40 32.95 -32.52 10.69
N SER A 41 33.75 -33.47 10.18
CA SER A 41 33.30 -34.46 9.18
C SER A 41 32.43 -35.54 9.83
N THR A 42 31.27 -35.86 9.24
CA THR A 42 30.77 -37.25 9.11
C THR A 42 29.78 -37.37 7.94
N SER A 43 30.29 -38.01 6.88
CA SER A 43 29.69 -39.09 6.09
C SER A 43 28.18 -39.12 5.80
N ALA A 44 27.88 -38.94 4.51
CA ALA A 44 26.97 -39.76 3.69
C ALA A 44 25.60 -40.15 4.29
N GLY A 45 24.60 -39.35 3.98
CA GLY A 45 23.18 -39.74 3.95
C GLY A 45 22.58 -39.30 2.61
N SER A 46 22.13 -40.28 1.82
CA SER A 46 21.45 -40.08 0.55
C SER A 46 20.16 -39.28 0.70
N THR A 47 19.77 -38.63 -0.40
CA THR A 47 18.45 -38.03 -0.70
C THR A 47 18.00 -36.85 0.15
N SER A 48 18.08 -35.65 -0.42
CA SER A 48 16.90 -34.81 -0.74
C SER A 48 17.38 -33.61 -1.55
N GLY A 49 16.76 -33.37 -2.71
CA GLY A 49 17.00 -32.17 -3.49
C GLY A 49 16.61 -30.98 -2.64
N ASP A 50 17.61 -30.21 -2.20
CA ASP A 50 17.42 -28.95 -1.50
C ASP A 50 16.96 -27.93 -2.54
N ALA A 51 15.68 -28.01 -2.89
CA ALA A 51 14.98 -26.92 -3.54
C ALA A 51 14.94 -25.79 -2.50
N GLY A 52 16.03 -25.01 -2.47
CA GLY A 52 16.17 -23.88 -1.58
C GLY A 52 14.88 -23.07 -1.62
N VAL A 53 14.30 -22.82 -0.44
CA VAL A 53 13.09 -22.02 -0.29
C VAL A 53 13.33 -20.69 -0.99
N VAL A 54 12.71 -20.53 -2.16
CA VAL A 54 12.65 -19.25 -2.85
C VAL A 54 11.66 -18.40 -2.06
N ASP A 55 12.18 -17.36 -1.42
CA ASP A 55 11.39 -16.39 -0.67
C ASP A 55 10.27 -15.85 -1.58
N SER A 56 9.04 -15.82 -1.07
CA SER A 56 7.89 -15.36 -1.85
C SER A 56 7.98 -13.85 -2.04
N GLY A 57 7.79 -13.39 -3.27
CA GLY A 57 7.80 -11.95 -3.53
C GLY A 57 6.64 -11.23 -2.85
N TYR A 58 6.80 -9.93 -2.60
CA TYR A 58 5.80 -9.10 -1.96
C TYR A 58 5.74 -7.70 -2.56
N GLN A 59 4.58 -7.07 -2.41
CA GLN A 59 4.34 -5.71 -2.87
C GLN A 59 4.91 -4.69 -1.87
N ILE A 60 5.63 -3.70 -2.38
CA ILE A 60 6.30 -2.65 -1.58
C ILE A 60 5.61 -1.28 -1.63
N ALA A 61 4.71 -1.08 -2.58
CA ALA A 61 4.01 0.19 -2.74
C ALA A 61 2.62 -0.03 -3.34
N ASP A 62 1.63 0.70 -2.85
CA ASP A 62 0.28 0.71 -3.41
C ASP A 62 0.24 1.50 -4.74
N VAL A 63 -0.58 1.02 -5.67
CA VAL A 63 -0.83 1.70 -6.94
C VAL A 63 -1.81 2.86 -6.73
N SER A 64 -1.57 4.01 -7.37
CA SER A 64 -2.47 5.16 -7.21
C SER A 64 -3.84 4.92 -7.85
N GLY A 65 -4.84 5.70 -7.44
CA GLY A 65 -6.19 5.60 -7.98
C GLY A 65 -6.22 5.83 -9.49
N ALA A 66 -7.10 5.10 -10.20
CA ALA A 66 -7.28 5.18 -11.64
C ALA A 66 -6.04 4.85 -12.50
N GLN A 67 -5.05 4.14 -11.94
CA GLN A 67 -3.89 3.62 -12.68
C GLN A 67 -4.02 2.13 -12.97
N ALA A 68 -3.24 1.63 -13.93
CA ALA A 68 -3.08 0.21 -14.16
C ALA A 68 -2.38 -0.44 -12.94
N CYS A 69 -2.86 -1.60 -12.52
CA CYS A 69 -2.45 -2.27 -11.27
C CYS A 69 -2.07 -3.73 -11.45
N GLY A 70 -1.83 -4.16 -12.68
CA GLY A 70 -1.46 -5.52 -13.01
C GLY A 70 -1.99 -5.93 -14.38
N GLY A 71 -1.84 -7.22 -14.68
CA GLY A 71 -2.17 -7.78 -15.98
C GLY A 71 -0.99 -7.93 -16.93
N GLU A 72 -1.27 -8.43 -18.13
CA GLU A 72 -0.27 -8.79 -19.14
C GLU A 72 0.53 -7.56 -19.61
N GLY A 73 1.85 -7.63 -19.59
CA GLY A 73 2.72 -6.50 -19.98
C GLY A 73 2.81 -5.37 -18.94
N PHE A 74 2.19 -5.52 -17.76
CA PHE A 74 2.37 -4.57 -16.67
C PHE A 74 3.78 -4.68 -16.06
N ASN A 75 4.41 -3.53 -15.78
CA ASN A 75 5.73 -3.49 -15.16
C ASN A 75 5.62 -3.52 -13.62
N TYR A 76 5.89 -4.68 -13.03
CA TYR A 76 5.86 -4.88 -11.58
C TYR A 76 7.11 -4.40 -10.83
N SER A 77 8.21 -4.07 -11.53
CA SER A 77 9.52 -3.79 -10.91
C SER A 77 9.51 -2.59 -9.96
N ARG A 78 8.51 -1.70 -10.07
CA ARG A 78 8.33 -0.55 -9.19
C ARG A 78 7.53 -0.84 -7.92
N TYR A 79 6.80 -1.95 -7.92
CA TYR A 79 5.81 -2.27 -6.89
C TYR A 79 6.10 -3.58 -6.19
N TRP A 80 7.05 -4.40 -6.66
CA TRP A 80 7.28 -5.76 -6.19
C TRP A 80 8.76 -6.04 -5.93
N ILE A 81 9.05 -6.75 -4.84
CA ILE A 81 10.38 -7.28 -4.50
C ILE A 81 10.30 -8.80 -4.44
N GLY A 82 11.38 -9.46 -4.85
CA GLY A 82 11.49 -10.92 -4.87
C GLY A 82 11.20 -11.49 -6.27
N PRO A 83 10.86 -12.79 -6.36
CA PRO A 83 10.48 -13.40 -7.62
C PRO A 83 9.34 -12.63 -8.30
N MET A 84 9.51 -12.35 -9.60
CA MET A 84 8.53 -11.61 -10.38
C MET A 84 7.20 -12.38 -10.40
N PRO A 85 6.07 -11.74 -10.10
CA PRO A 85 4.80 -12.44 -10.01
C PRO A 85 4.29 -12.78 -11.43
N ASP A 86 3.39 -13.75 -11.54
CA ASP A 86 2.76 -14.10 -12.82
C ASP A 86 1.90 -12.92 -13.31
N GLY A 87 2.45 -12.19 -14.29
CA GLY A 87 1.88 -10.93 -14.74
C GLY A 87 0.43 -11.05 -15.23
N GLY A 88 0.02 -12.20 -15.78
CA GLY A 88 -1.32 -12.41 -16.33
C GLY A 88 -2.43 -12.52 -15.27
N ALA A 89 -2.09 -12.94 -14.05
CA ALA A 89 -3.06 -13.14 -12.96
C ALA A 89 -2.87 -12.17 -11.78
N THR A 90 -1.74 -11.49 -11.72
CA THR A 90 -1.37 -10.68 -10.54
C THR A 90 -2.12 -9.36 -10.50
N LYS A 91 -2.75 -9.09 -9.37
CA LYS A 91 -3.44 -7.85 -9.05
C LYS A 91 -2.74 -7.19 -7.86
N LEU A 92 -2.16 -6.02 -8.08
CA LEU A 92 -1.54 -5.23 -7.01
C LEU A 92 -2.60 -4.55 -6.15
N ASN A 93 -2.25 -4.28 -4.89
CA ASN A 93 -3.02 -3.42 -4.01
C ASN A 93 -2.99 -1.98 -4.53
N CYS A 94 -4.16 -1.35 -4.49
CA CYS A 94 -4.35 0.06 -4.80
C CYS A 94 -4.42 0.86 -3.50
N ILE A 95 -4.25 2.18 -3.59
CA ILE A 95 -4.53 3.08 -2.47
C ILE A 95 -5.93 2.85 -1.90
N SER A 96 -6.10 3.20 -0.61
CA SER A 96 -7.37 3.09 0.09
C SER A 96 -8.54 3.68 -0.73
N GLY A 97 -9.58 2.87 -0.90
CA GLY A 97 -10.79 3.25 -1.64
C GLY A 97 -10.80 2.78 -3.08
N TYR A 98 -9.72 2.17 -3.55
CA TYR A 98 -9.60 1.57 -4.87
C TYR A 98 -9.35 0.07 -4.76
N ARG A 99 -9.81 -0.68 -5.76
CA ARG A 99 -9.55 -2.11 -5.94
C ARG A 99 -9.07 -2.37 -7.35
N CYS A 100 -8.15 -3.32 -7.48
CA CYS A 100 -7.61 -3.71 -8.77
C CYS A 100 -8.58 -4.66 -9.47
N GLU A 101 -9.21 -4.18 -10.54
CA GLU A 101 -10.26 -4.89 -11.24
C GLU A 101 -10.00 -4.99 -12.74
N THR A 102 -10.48 -6.07 -13.35
CA THR A 102 -10.46 -6.24 -14.81
C THR A 102 -11.49 -5.30 -15.45
N GLN A 103 -11.16 -4.76 -16.63
CA GLN A 103 -12.08 -3.92 -17.40
C GLN A 103 -12.36 -4.57 -18.75
N ASN A 104 -13.62 -4.88 -19.06
CA ASN A 104 -14.07 -5.31 -20.39
C ASN A 104 -13.22 -6.43 -21.02
N SER A 105 -12.87 -7.46 -20.24
CA SER A 105 -11.99 -8.56 -20.68
C SER A 105 -10.59 -8.13 -21.14
N SER A 106 -10.15 -6.93 -20.78
CA SER A 106 -8.77 -6.48 -21.00
C SER A 106 -7.80 -7.37 -20.22
N PRO A 107 -6.64 -7.71 -20.80
CA PRO A 107 -5.58 -8.36 -20.06
C PRO A 107 -4.92 -7.43 -19.04
N ILE A 108 -5.26 -6.13 -19.00
CA ILE A 108 -4.79 -5.13 -18.04
C ILE A 108 -5.84 -4.92 -16.94
N PHE A 109 -5.37 -4.85 -15.70
CA PHE A 109 -6.18 -4.51 -14.53
C PHE A 109 -6.02 -3.04 -14.16
N TRP A 110 -7.07 -2.44 -13.63
CA TRP A 110 -7.13 -1.03 -13.27
C TRP A 110 -7.62 -0.83 -11.84
N CYS A 111 -7.00 0.11 -11.12
CA CYS A 111 -7.48 0.58 -9.83
C CYS A 111 -8.77 1.37 -10.03
N LYS A 112 -9.90 0.73 -9.74
CA LYS A 112 -11.21 1.37 -9.75
C LYS A 112 -11.65 1.71 -8.35
N GLN A 113 -12.26 2.87 -8.19
CA GLN A 113 -12.82 3.25 -6.90
C GLN A 113 -13.97 2.29 -6.58
N TYR A 114 -13.89 1.56 -5.48
CA TYR A 114 -15.01 0.72 -5.07
C TYR A 114 -16.04 1.58 -4.35
N ALA A 115 -17.30 1.40 -4.70
CA ALA A 115 -18.41 2.06 -4.03
C ALA A 115 -18.84 1.23 -2.82
N LEU A 116 -18.95 1.87 -1.67
CA LEU A 116 -19.39 1.25 -0.44
C LEU A 116 -20.90 0.99 -0.47
N PRO A 117 -21.36 -0.19 0.01
CA PRO A 117 -22.77 -0.54 -0.01
C PRO A 117 -23.58 0.33 0.96
N LEU A 118 -24.91 0.29 0.82
CA LEU A 118 -25.83 0.93 1.76
C LEU A 118 -25.45 0.56 3.21
N ASN A 119 -25.47 1.55 4.10
CA ASN A 119 -25.08 1.44 5.49
C ASN A 119 -23.60 1.12 5.75
N ALA A 120 -22.71 1.04 4.77
CA ALA A 120 -21.29 0.92 5.10
C ALA A 120 -20.73 2.22 5.69
N LYS A 121 -19.79 2.09 6.64
CA LYS A 121 -19.05 3.23 7.20
C LYS A 121 -18.17 3.82 6.11
N CYS A 122 -18.40 5.08 5.78
CA CYS A 122 -17.78 5.75 4.62
C CYS A 122 -16.79 6.85 5.01
N GLY A 123 -16.56 7.07 6.30
CA GLY A 123 -15.55 7.99 6.80
C GLY A 123 -15.29 7.80 8.31
N GLY A 124 -14.50 8.69 8.89
CA GLY A 124 -14.27 8.76 10.33
C GLY A 124 -13.16 9.73 10.69
N TYR A 125 -13.00 10.02 11.98
CA TYR A 125 -12.00 10.98 12.48
C TYR A 125 -10.55 10.64 12.09
N LEU A 126 -10.26 9.37 11.80
CA LEU A 126 -8.95 8.89 11.35
C LEU A 126 -8.84 8.71 9.82
N PHE A 127 -9.94 8.87 9.09
CA PHE A 127 -9.98 8.71 7.64
C PHE A 127 -10.27 10.08 7.00
N TYR A 128 -9.22 10.78 6.60
CA TYR A 128 -9.35 12.04 5.82
C TYR A 128 -9.99 11.84 4.44
N THR A 129 -10.14 10.59 4.00
CA THR A 129 -10.77 10.21 2.73
C THR A 129 -12.17 9.71 2.96
N LEU A 130 -13.18 10.49 2.52
CA LEU A 130 -14.55 9.97 2.39
C LEU A 130 -14.57 8.96 1.23
N PHE A 131 -14.97 7.73 1.52
CA PHE A 131 -15.13 6.69 0.51
C PHE A 131 -16.41 6.95 -0.30
N LYS A 132 -16.35 6.67 -1.62
CA LYS A 132 -17.51 6.76 -2.49
C LYS A 132 -18.54 5.71 -2.07
N CYS A 133 -19.82 6.10 -2.03
CA CYS A 133 -20.93 5.19 -1.79
C CYS A 133 -21.55 4.73 -3.12
N ILE A 134 -22.33 3.64 -3.09
CA ILE A 134 -23.10 3.19 -4.26
C ILE A 134 -24.08 4.27 -4.72
N ASP A 135 -24.41 4.26 -6.01
CA ASP A 135 -25.31 5.25 -6.59
C ASP A 135 -26.67 5.25 -5.86
N GLY A 136 -27.26 6.45 -5.69
CA GLY A 136 -28.45 6.65 -4.87
C GLY A 136 -28.18 6.76 -3.37
N THR A 137 -26.92 6.66 -2.94
CA THR A 137 -26.50 6.91 -1.55
C THR A 137 -25.36 7.94 -1.48
N ALA A 138 -25.26 8.64 -0.36
CA ALA A 138 -24.19 9.59 -0.07
C ALA A 138 -23.61 9.30 1.32
N CYS A 139 -22.34 9.69 1.51
CA CYS A 139 -21.69 9.59 2.80
C CYS A 139 -22.22 10.70 3.72
N THR A 140 -23.11 10.36 4.65
CA THR A 140 -23.74 11.31 5.58
C THR A 140 -23.69 10.77 7.01
N ILE A 141 -23.82 11.64 8.01
CA ILE A 141 -23.82 11.22 9.42
C ILE A 141 -25.12 10.49 9.73
N ASP A 142 -25.02 9.23 10.13
CA ASP A 142 -26.14 8.44 10.68
C ASP A 142 -26.53 9.01 12.05
N PRO A 143 -27.74 9.57 12.21
CA PRO A 143 -28.15 10.21 13.46
C PRO A 143 -28.32 9.23 14.63
N ALA A 144 -28.50 7.94 14.35
CA ALA A 144 -28.62 6.92 15.40
C ALA A 144 -27.25 6.52 15.97
N ARG A 145 -26.20 6.60 15.15
CA ARG A 145 -24.86 6.10 15.48
C ARG A 145 -23.82 7.21 15.65
N TYR A 146 -24.12 8.41 15.17
CA TYR A 146 -23.19 9.54 15.08
C TYR A 146 -21.92 9.20 14.31
N GLU A 147 -22.06 8.42 13.23
CA GLU A 147 -20.96 8.01 12.36
C GLU A 147 -21.29 8.26 10.88
N PRO A 148 -20.30 8.62 10.04
CA PRO A 148 -20.51 8.76 8.60
C PRO A 148 -20.74 7.40 7.93
N ARG A 149 -21.91 7.24 7.29
CA ARG A 149 -22.33 6.01 6.60
C ARG A 149 -22.96 6.34 5.25
N CYS A 150 -22.93 5.37 4.35
CA CYS A 150 -23.61 5.47 3.06
C CYS A 150 -25.12 5.36 3.28
N LEU A 151 -25.83 6.49 3.24
CA LEU A 151 -27.28 6.56 3.43
C LEU A 151 -27.97 7.07 2.16
N PRO A 152 -29.25 6.75 1.93
CA PRO A 152 -29.97 7.21 0.74
C PRO A 152 -29.95 8.74 0.63
N VAL A 153 -29.69 9.25 -0.57
CA VAL A 153 -29.90 10.68 -0.82
C VAL A 153 -31.41 10.93 -0.83
N SER A 154 -31.88 11.86 -0.01
CA SER A 154 -33.28 12.28 -0.06
C SER A 154 -33.54 12.92 -1.42
N SER A 155 -34.25 12.22 -2.31
CA SER A 155 -34.74 12.78 -3.56
C SER A 155 -35.68 13.93 -3.22
N THR A 156 -35.22 15.15 -3.46
CA THR A 156 -36.02 16.38 -3.37
C THR A 156 -36.74 16.62 -4.68
#